data_AF-A0A7Y3B4X9-F1
#
_entry.id   AF-A0A7Y3B4X9-F1
#
_cell.length_a   1.000
_cell.length_b   1.000
_cell.length_c   1.000
_cell.angle_alpha   90.00
_cell.angle_beta   90.00
_cell.angle_gamma   90.00
#
_symmetry.space_group_name_H-M   'P 1'
#
loop_
_entity.id
_entity.type
_entity.pdbx_description
1 polymer ?
#
loop_
_entity_poly.entity_id
_entity_poly.type
_entity_poly.pdbx_seq_one_letter_code
_entity_poly.pdbx_strand_id
1 'polypeptide(L)'
;TAGRFRAGLLAALGLASLIVLSSVGLYSRSMLGVPGEEFGNTQPPTSMLMAVGLFQFGIVLALEDPVRRWLERERVWATVISANALAMTVYLWHLPAMAFGVLFAMVSGIGLRGEALTADWWMARPVWVASLALITVPLVMVFSRLEWSAGRAAAPGGHAVTAVAGAAAAAVGLGLLALGGFYRSDGLFALAILPLGLLALGAILLGQIDPLRPVRR
;
A
#
# COMPACT_ATOMS: atom_id res chain seq x y z
N THR A 1 -8.96 35.22 1.52
CA THR A 1 -7.49 35.39 1.59
C THR A 1 -6.93 35.03 2.96
N ALA A 2 -7.51 35.50 4.07
CA ALA A 2 -7.07 35.14 5.43
C ALA A 2 -7.06 33.63 5.74
N GLY A 3 -8.03 32.86 5.22
CA GLY A 3 -8.07 31.39 5.39
C GLY A 3 -6.89 30.68 4.72
N ARG A 4 -6.53 31.06 3.49
CA ARG A 4 -5.39 30.50 2.75
C ARG A 4 -4.06 30.81 3.43
N PHE A 5 -3.92 32.01 4.00
CA PHE A 5 -2.74 32.37 4.78
C PHE A 5 -2.60 31.50 6.04
N ARG A 6 -3.69 31.28 6.79
CA ARG A 6 -3.69 30.38 7.95
C ARG A 6 -3.36 28.93 7.56
N ALA A 7 -3.91 28.44 6.45
CA ALA A 7 -3.58 27.11 5.93
C ALA A 7 -2.10 26.99 5.51
N GLY A 8 -1.55 28.03 4.87
CA GLY A 8 -0.13 28.12 4.54
C GLY A 8 0.76 28.14 5.79
N LEU A 9 0.35 28.85 6.85
CA LEU A 9 1.05 28.84 8.14
C LEU A 9 1.01 27.45 8.79
N LEU A 10 -0.12 26.74 8.76
CA LEU A 10 -0.22 25.37 9.26
C LEU A 10 0.74 24.43 8.50
N ALA A 11 0.78 24.55 7.17
CA ALA A 11 1.73 23.79 6.36
C ALA A 11 3.18 24.12 6.73
N ALA A 12 3.53 25.41 6.79
CA ALA A 12 4.88 25.86 7.13
C ALA A 12 5.30 25.40 8.54
N LEU A 13 4.41 25.45 9.53
CA LEU A 13 4.67 24.99 10.89
C LEU A 13 4.84 23.47 10.97
N GLY A 14 4.02 22.71 10.23
CA GLY A 14 4.18 21.25 10.12
C GLY A 14 5.53 20.88 9.50
N LEU A 15 5.91 21.56 8.42
CA LEU A 15 7.21 21.37 7.76
C LEU A 15 8.39 21.76 8.65
N ALA A 16 8.30 22.92 9.32
CA ALA A 16 9.33 23.37 10.25
C ALA A 16 9.50 22.37 11.41
N SER A 17 8.38 21.87 11.96
CA SER A 17 8.40 20.83 13.00
C SER A 17 9.07 19.55 12.50
N LEU A 18 8.78 19.10 11.27
CA LEU A 18 9.45 17.93 10.67
C LEU A 18 10.97 18.13 10.57
N ILE A 19 11.41 19.28 10.06
CA ILE A 19 12.83 19.59 9.90
C ILE A 19 13.51 19.57 11.27
N VAL A 20 12.97 20.28 12.25
CA VAL A 20 13.55 20.36 13.60
C VAL A 20 13.59 18.99 14.27
N LEU A 21 12.47 18.26 14.28
CA LEU A 21 12.38 16.94 14.92
C LEU A 21 13.35 15.94 14.28
N SER A 22 13.54 16.00 12.97
CA SER A 22 14.47 15.13 12.23
C SER A 22 15.94 15.54 12.35
N SER A 23 16.24 16.82 12.60
CA SER A 23 17.61 17.32 12.71
C SER A 23 18.19 17.18 14.11
N VAL A 24 17.35 17.20 15.16
CA VAL A 24 17.80 17.09 16.56
C VAL A 24 18.17 15.64 16.94
N GLY A 25 17.90 14.66 16.06
CA GLY A 25 18.28 13.25 16.27
C GLY A 25 17.40 12.50 17.27
N LEU A 26 16.31 13.12 17.74
CA LEU A 26 15.34 12.49 18.65
C LEU A 26 14.46 11.44 17.94
N TYR A 27 14.34 11.55 16.61
CA TYR A 27 13.51 10.69 15.79
C TYR A 27 14.22 10.36 14.47
N SER A 28 13.95 9.18 13.93
CA SER A 28 14.47 8.76 12.62
C SER A 28 14.03 9.72 11.51
N ARG A 29 14.89 9.93 10.50
CA ARG A 29 14.51 10.69 9.29
C ARG A 29 13.55 9.91 8.40
N SER A 30 13.60 8.57 8.46
CA SER A 30 12.67 7.73 7.74
C SER A 30 11.33 7.66 8.47
N MET A 31 10.26 7.98 7.76
CA MET A 31 8.90 7.82 8.30
C MET A 31 8.49 6.35 8.40
N LEU A 32 9.23 5.45 7.74
CA LEU A 32 9.03 4.00 7.77
C LEU A 32 10.23 3.33 8.44
N GLY A 33 10.03 2.17 9.06
CA GLY A 33 11.16 1.38 9.54
C GLY A 33 12.05 0.95 8.38
N VAL A 34 13.33 1.33 8.42
CA VAL A 34 14.34 0.93 7.44
C VAL A 34 15.41 0.11 8.17
N PRO A 35 15.91 -0.99 7.59
CA PRO A 35 17.03 -1.72 8.18
C PRO A 35 18.23 -0.80 8.43
N GLY A 36 18.68 -0.70 9.68
CA GLY A 36 19.78 0.18 10.10
C GLY A 36 19.38 1.33 11.02
N GLU A 37 18.08 1.57 11.24
CA GLU A 37 17.59 2.53 12.23
C GLU A 37 16.84 1.79 13.35
N GLU A 38 17.16 2.09 14.62
CA GLU A 38 16.63 1.36 15.78
C GLU A 38 15.13 1.59 16.01
N PHE A 39 14.58 2.71 15.57
CA PHE A 39 13.18 3.09 15.77
C PHE A 39 12.54 3.67 14.51
N GLY A 40 11.42 3.08 14.08
CA GLY A 40 10.57 3.63 13.03
C GLY A 40 9.50 4.56 13.60
N ASN A 41 9.20 5.66 12.92
CA ASN A 41 8.20 6.65 13.37
C ASN A 41 6.75 6.12 13.43
N THR A 42 6.48 4.94 12.86
CA THR A 42 5.18 4.28 12.85
C THR A 42 5.00 3.28 13.99
N GLN A 43 6.07 2.87 14.68
CA GLN A 43 6.04 1.80 15.68
C GLN A 43 7.04 2.08 16.81
N PRO A 44 6.63 2.75 17.91
CA PRO A 44 5.32 3.37 18.17
C PRO A 44 5.11 4.70 17.41
N PRO A 45 3.86 5.16 17.18
CA PRO A 45 3.58 6.43 16.51
C PRO A 45 4.22 7.62 17.23
N THR A 46 5.06 8.38 16.52
CA THR A 46 5.78 9.53 17.08
C THR A 46 5.14 10.87 16.72
N SER A 47 5.60 11.95 17.36
CA SER A 47 5.19 13.32 17.05
C SER A 47 5.51 13.73 15.61
N MET A 48 6.42 13.03 14.92
CA MET A 48 6.66 13.22 13.48
C MET A 48 5.43 12.94 12.63
N LEU A 49 4.61 11.95 12.99
CA LEU A 49 3.37 11.65 12.27
C LEU A 49 2.34 12.78 12.41
N MET A 50 2.33 13.46 13.55
CA MET A 50 1.52 14.66 13.74
C MET A 50 2.03 15.81 12.88
N ALA A 51 3.36 16.03 12.86
CA ALA A 51 3.97 17.10 12.06
C ALA A 51 3.73 16.92 10.55
N VAL A 52 3.87 15.70 10.02
CA VAL A 52 3.54 15.41 8.61
C VAL A 52 2.05 15.54 8.32
N GLY A 53 1.19 15.15 9.26
CA GLY A 53 -0.25 15.37 9.17
C GLY A 53 -0.58 16.87 9.06
N LEU A 54 -0.06 17.70 9.96
CA LEU A 54 -0.25 19.16 9.90
C LEU A 54 0.23 19.75 8.57
N PHE A 55 1.39 19.31 8.07
CA PHE A 55 1.91 19.74 6.78
C PHE A 55 0.93 19.42 5.64
N GLN A 56 0.50 18.16 5.57
CA GLN A 56 -0.42 17.67 4.53
C GLN A 56 -1.79 18.36 4.61
N PHE A 57 -2.38 18.47 5.79
CA PHE A 57 -3.66 19.17 5.99
C PHE A 57 -3.56 20.65 5.64
N GLY A 58 -2.47 21.32 6.01
CA GLY A 58 -2.22 22.71 5.63
C GLY A 58 -2.17 22.90 4.12
N ILE A 59 -1.52 21.99 3.39
CA ILE A 59 -1.51 22.00 1.91
C ILE A 59 -2.92 21.80 1.35
N VAL A 60 -3.65 20.80 1.84
CA VAL A 60 -5.01 20.51 1.36
C VAL A 60 -5.93 21.71 1.56
N LEU A 61 -5.91 22.35 2.73
CA LEU A 61 -6.68 23.55 3.02
C LEU A 61 -6.24 24.74 2.14
N ALA A 62 -4.95 24.90 1.88
CA ALA A 62 -4.43 25.97 1.03
C ALA A 62 -4.86 25.82 -0.44
N LEU A 63 -5.08 24.57 -0.88
CA LEU A 63 -5.49 24.18 -2.23
C LEU A 63 -7.00 23.91 -2.35
N GLU A 64 -7.78 24.06 -1.29
CA GLU A 64 -9.21 23.74 -1.27
C GLU A 64 -9.98 24.49 -2.37
N ASP A 65 -9.87 25.82 -2.41
CA ASP A 65 -10.56 26.66 -3.39
C ASP A 65 -10.20 26.33 -4.86
N PRO A 66 -8.91 26.27 -5.27
CA PRO A 66 -8.57 25.93 -6.65
C PRO A 66 -8.97 24.50 -7.01
N VAL A 67 -8.82 23.54 -6.10
CA VAL A 67 -9.21 22.15 -6.33
C VAL A 67 -10.72 22.04 -6.49
N ARG A 68 -11.52 22.74 -5.67
CA ARG A 68 -12.98 22.77 -5.79
C ARG A 68 -13.43 23.25 -7.17
N ARG A 69 -12.88 24.38 -7.65
CA ARG A 69 -13.17 24.90 -9.00
C ARG A 69 -12.72 23.94 -10.10
N TRP A 70 -11.63 23.20 -9.88
CA TRP A 70 -11.14 22.22 -10.85
C TRP A 70 -12.06 20.99 -10.93
N LEU A 71 -12.62 20.57 -9.79
CA LEU A 71 -13.57 19.46 -9.67
C LEU A 71 -14.96 19.77 -10.25
N GLU A 72 -15.31 21.04 -10.48
CA GLU A 72 -16.54 21.40 -11.21
C GLU A 72 -16.52 20.89 -12.66
N ARG A 73 -15.35 20.54 -13.20
CA ARG A 73 -15.21 19.95 -14.54
C ARG A 73 -15.55 18.46 -14.49
N GLU A 74 -16.58 18.06 -15.24
CA GLU A 74 -17.05 16.66 -15.32
C GLU A 74 -15.94 15.64 -15.54
N ARG A 75 -15.00 15.90 -16.45
CA ARG A 75 -13.86 15.00 -16.71
C ARG A 75 -12.95 14.79 -15.49
N VAL A 76 -12.72 15.85 -14.72
CA VAL A 76 -11.85 15.79 -13.53
C VAL A 76 -12.58 15.04 -12.43
N TRP A 77 -13.86 15.35 -12.21
CA TRP A 77 -14.71 14.64 -11.26
C TRP A 77 -14.83 13.14 -11.57
N ALA A 78 -15.08 12.79 -12.83
CA ALA A 78 -15.15 11.39 -13.28
C ALA A 78 -13.82 10.65 -13.05
N THR A 79 -12.68 11.34 -13.22
CA THR A 79 -11.35 10.77 -12.92
C THR A 79 -11.19 10.47 -11.44
N VAL A 80 -11.64 11.37 -10.55
CA VAL A 80 -11.59 11.16 -9.09
C VAL A 80 -12.46 9.98 -8.68
N ILE A 81 -13.69 9.89 -9.18
CA ILE A 81 -14.57 8.75 -8.90
C ILE A 81 -13.92 7.44 -9.37
N SER A 82 -13.37 7.42 -10.59
CA SER A 82 -12.72 6.25 -11.15
C SER A 82 -11.47 5.85 -10.34
N ALA A 83 -10.66 6.81 -9.93
CA ALA A 83 -9.49 6.57 -9.08
C ALA A 83 -9.91 6.03 -7.71
N ASN A 84 -10.95 6.58 -7.08
CA ASN A 84 -11.48 6.10 -5.82
C ASN A 84 -12.03 4.66 -5.94
N ALA A 85 -12.71 4.35 -7.05
CA ALA A 85 -13.22 3.01 -7.32
C ALA A 85 -12.11 1.96 -7.50
N LEU A 86 -10.91 2.38 -7.90
CA LEU A 86 -9.72 1.52 -8.03
C LEU A 86 -8.78 1.61 -6.83
N ALA A 87 -9.00 2.52 -5.88
CA ALA A 87 -8.06 2.79 -4.78
C ALA A 87 -7.80 1.54 -3.93
N MET A 88 -8.85 0.76 -3.65
CA MET A 88 -8.72 -0.50 -2.92
C MET A 88 -7.90 -1.54 -3.69
N THR A 89 -8.18 -1.70 -4.99
CA THR A 89 -7.41 -2.61 -5.86
C THR A 89 -5.94 -2.18 -5.92
N VAL A 90 -5.66 -0.89 -6.12
CA VAL A 90 -4.28 -0.37 -6.12
C VAL A 90 -3.61 -0.66 -4.78
N TYR A 91 -4.30 -0.41 -3.65
CA TYR A 91 -3.78 -0.70 -2.32
C TYR A 91 -3.39 -2.17 -2.16
N LEU A 92 -4.22 -3.11 -2.63
CA LEU A 92 -3.93 -4.54 -2.55
C LEU A 92 -2.76 -4.97 -3.46
N TRP A 93 -2.66 -4.40 -4.65
CA TRP A 93 -1.76 -4.91 -5.70
C TRP A 93 -0.44 -4.16 -5.86
N HIS A 94 -0.28 -2.95 -5.31
CA HIS A 94 0.95 -2.17 -5.48
C HIS A 94 2.16 -2.77 -4.74
N LEU A 95 1.98 -3.36 -3.55
CA LEU A 95 3.08 -4.02 -2.82
C LEU A 95 3.52 -5.33 -3.51
N PRO A 96 2.61 -6.23 -3.96
CA PRO A 96 2.98 -7.34 -4.83
C PRO A 96 3.68 -6.89 -6.11
N ALA A 97 3.19 -5.84 -6.78
CA ALA A 97 3.84 -5.28 -7.98
C ALA A 97 5.26 -4.79 -7.67
N MET A 98 5.47 -4.14 -6.52
CA MET A 98 6.79 -3.76 -6.04
C MET A 98 7.69 -4.98 -5.82
N ALA A 99 7.18 -6.06 -5.22
CA ALA A 99 7.93 -7.29 -5.02
C ALA A 99 8.38 -7.90 -6.36
N PHE A 100 7.48 -7.95 -7.36
CA PHE A 100 7.85 -8.39 -8.72
C PHE A 100 8.89 -7.47 -9.37
N GLY A 101 8.75 -6.15 -9.23
CA GLY A 101 9.71 -5.18 -9.74
C GLY A 101 11.09 -5.34 -9.11
N VAL A 102 11.17 -5.56 -7.80
CA VAL A 102 12.42 -5.81 -7.08
C VAL A 102 13.04 -7.14 -7.50
N LEU A 103 12.24 -8.20 -7.62
CA LEU A 103 12.73 -9.50 -8.11
C LEU A 103 13.31 -9.38 -9.53
N PHE A 104 12.60 -8.68 -10.43
CA PHE A 104 13.10 -8.41 -11.77
C PHE A 104 14.41 -7.62 -11.73
N ALA A 105 14.51 -6.59 -10.88
CA ALA A 105 15.72 -5.80 -10.72
C ALA A 105 16.90 -6.62 -10.18
N MET A 106 16.64 -7.54 -9.25
CA MET A 106 17.65 -8.47 -8.72
C MET A 106 18.16 -9.45 -9.78
N VAL A 107 17.27 -10.02 -10.60
CA VAL A 107 17.63 -10.99 -11.64
C VAL A 107 18.32 -10.32 -12.83
N SER A 108 17.82 -9.16 -13.27
CA SER A 108 18.40 -8.42 -14.40
C SER A 108 19.62 -7.59 -14.03
N GLY A 109 19.80 -7.27 -12.75
CA GLY A 109 20.82 -6.35 -12.25
C GLY A 109 20.56 -4.87 -12.63
N ILE A 110 19.35 -4.53 -13.09
CA ILE A 110 18.95 -3.20 -13.57
C ILE A 110 18.03 -2.53 -12.53
N GLY A 111 18.25 -1.24 -12.24
CA GLY A 111 17.26 -0.39 -11.55
C GLY A 111 17.45 -0.15 -10.05
N LEU A 112 18.34 -0.90 -9.37
CA LEU A 112 18.67 -0.71 -7.94
C LEU A 112 20.03 -0.03 -7.72
N ARG A 113 20.54 0.72 -8.71
CA ARG A 113 21.89 1.29 -8.69
C ARG A 113 21.90 2.74 -8.20
N GLY A 114 23.01 3.15 -7.58
CA GLY A 114 23.27 4.52 -7.14
C GLY A 114 23.17 4.68 -5.63
N GLU A 115 24.16 5.38 -5.06
CA GLU A 115 24.13 5.78 -3.65
C GLU A 115 22.94 6.70 -3.39
N ALA A 116 22.26 6.52 -2.26
CA ALA A 116 21.09 7.33 -1.91
C ALA A 116 21.43 8.83 -1.93
N LEU A 117 20.46 9.66 -2.36
CA LEU A 117 20.58 11.13 -2.44
C LEU A 117 21.58 11.66 -3.49
N THR A 118 22.15 10.82 -4.36
CA THR A 118 22.95 11.27 -5.51
C THR A 118 22.08 11.69 -6.70
N ALA A 119 22.67 12.42 -7.66
CA ALA A 119 21.98 12.80 -8.90
C ALA A 119 21.54 11.57 -9.71
N ASP A 120 22.41 10.57 -9.83
CA ASP A 120 22.12 9.31 -10.53
C ASP A 120 20.93 8.57 -9.89
N TRP A 121 20.86 8.57 -8.56
CA TRP A 121 19.74 8.00 -7.82
C TRP A 121 18.42 8.70 -8.16
N TRP A 122 18.40 10.03 -8.20
CA TRP A 122 17.21 10.80 -8.57
C TRP A 122 16.79 10.56 -10.02
N MET A 123 17.75 10.43 -10.94
CA MET A 123 17.47 10.11 -12.34
C MET A 123 16.89 8.70 -12.53
N ALA A 124 17.26 7.75 -11.67
CA ALA A 124 16.71 6.40 -11.70
C ALA A 124 15.24 6.33 -11.21
N ARG A 125 14.79 7.28 -10.38
CA ARG A 125 13.45 7.23 -9.76
C ARG A 125 12.29 7.32 -10.76
N PRO A 126 12.25 8.22 -11.75
CA PRO A 126 11.19 8.22 -12.76
C PRO A 126 11.08 6.90 -13.51
N VAL A 127 12.22 6.30 -13.88
CA VAL A 127 12.26 4.99 -14.57
C VAL A 127 11.72 3.89 -13.66
N TRP A 128 12.12 3.90 -12.39
CA TRP A 128 11.62 2.95 -11.39
C TRP A 128 10.10 3.06 -11.19
N VAL A 129 9.58 4.28 -11.00
CA VAL A 129 8.16 4.54 -10.82
C VAL A 129 7.36 4.14 -12.08
N ALA A 130 7.87 4.46 -13.27
CA ALA A 130 7.24 4.06 -14.53
C ALA A 130 7.19 2.53 -14.69
N SER A 131 8.25 1.83 -14.29
CA SER A 131 8.31 0.36 -14.32
C SER A 131 7.29 -0.26 -13.37
N LEU A 132 7.20 0.27 -12.15
CA LEU A 132 6.20 -0.18 -11.16
C LEU A 132 4.77 0.11 -11.63
N ALA A 133 4.53 1.27 -12.25
CA ALA A 133 3.23 1.59 -12.84
C ALA A 133 2.87 0.62 -13.98
N LEU A 134 3.85 0.25 -14.83
CA LEU A 134 3.66 -0.71 -15.92
C LEU A 134 3.26 -2.10 -15.42
N ILE A 135 3.70 -2.50 -14.23
CA ILE A 135 3.31 -3.77 -13.59
C ILE A 135 1.96 -3.62 -12.88
N THR A 136 1.76 -2.52 -12.14
CA THR A 136 0.59 -2.31 -11.28
C THR A 136 -0.68 -2.08 -12.09
N VAL A 137 -0.62 -1.30 -13.18
CA VAL A 137 -1.80 -0.94 -13.98
C VAL A 137 -2.48 -2.18 -14.59
N PRO A 138 -1.76 -3.12 -15.25
CA PRO A 138 -2.35 -4.38 -15.72
C PRO A 138 -2.97 -5.22 -14.60
N LEU A 139 -2.30 -5.34 -13.45
CA LEU A 139 -2.85 -6.06 -12.30
C LEU A 139 -4.18 -5.44 -11.85
N VAL A 140 -4.21 -4.12 -11.67
CA VAL A 140 -5.43 -3.41 -11.27
C VAL A 140 -6.55 -3.59 -12.31
N MET A 141 -6.25 -3.53 -13.61
CA MET A 141 -7.26 -3.75 -14.65
C MET A 141 -7.86 -5.16 -14.63
N VAL A 142 -7.05 -6.18 -14.33
CA VAL A 142 -7.51 -7.57 -14.23
C VAL A 142 -8.31 -7.80 -12.96
N PHE A 143 -7.79 -7.35 -11.81
CA PHE A 143 -8.36 -7.67 -10.50
C PHE A 143 -9.51 -6.78 -10.07
N SER A 144 -9.57 -5.52 -10.54
CA SER A 144 -10.74 -4.65 -10.29
C SER A 144 -12.04 -5.28 -10.79
N ARG A 145 -12.00 -5.98 -11.92
CA ARG A 145 -13.16 -6.72 -12.45
C ARG A 145 -13.63 -7.83 -11.48
N LEU A 146 -12.68 -8.53 -10.86
CA LEU A 146 -12.96 -9.60 -9.91
C LEU A 146 -13.51 -9.04 -8.60
N GLU A 147 -12.94 -7.97 -8.08
CA GLU A 147 -13.38 -7.32 -6.83
C GLU A 147 -14.83 -6.79 -6.94
N TRP A 148 -15.20 -6.22 -8.10
CA TRP A 148 -16.58 -5.77 -8.36
C TRP A 148 -17.60 -6.90 -8.43
N SER A 149 -17.16 -8.12 -8.80
CA SER A 149 -18.00 -9.31 -8.82
C SER A 149 -18.09 -9.97 -7.44
N ALA A 150 -17.02 -9.91 -6.65
CA ALA A 150 -16.95 -10.45 -5.30
C ALA A 150 -17.80 -9.67 -4.29
N GLY A 151 -18.00 -8.35 -4.47
CA GLY A 151 -18.91 -7.54 -3.66
C GLY A 151 -20.40 -7.97 -3.74
N ARG A 152 -20.74 -8.90 -4.63
CA ARG A 152 -22.07 -9.55 -4.72
C ARG A 152 -22.08 -10.97 -4.14
N ALA A 153 -21.01 -11.41 -3.49
CA ALA A 153 -20.98 -12.70 -2.80
C ALA A 153 -22.08 -12.73 -1.74
N ALA A 154 -22.95 -13.73 -1.83
CA ALA A 154 -24.06 -13.92 -0.91
C ALA A 154 -23.54 -13.98 0.53
N ALA A 155 -24.32 -13.44 1.49
CA ALA A 155 -24.04 -13.58 2.91
C ALA A 155 -23.70 -15.05 3.23
N PRO A 156 -22.71 -15.33 4.09
CA PRO A 156 -22.27 -16.69 4.35
C PRO A 156 -23.46 -17.53 4.82
N GLY A 157 -23.94 -18.45 3.98
CA GLY A 157 -24.96 -19.43 4.35
C GLY A 157 -24.39 -20.57 5.20
N GLY A 158 -23.20 -20.37 5.79
CA GLY A 158 -22.45 -21.39 6.52
C GLY A 158 -22.71 -21.36 8.03
N HIS A 159 -22.52 -22.52 8.68
CA HIS A 159 -22.59 -22.66 10.12
C HIS A 159 -21.48 -21.84 10.81
N ALA A 160 -21.76 -21.20 11.94
CA ALA A 160 -20.80 -20.35 12.67
C ALA A 160 -19.44 -21.03 12.93
N VAL A 161 -19.44 -22.36 13.11
CA VAL A 161 -18.23 -23.18 13.29
C VAL A 161 -17.29 -23.12 12.07
N THR A 162 -17.81 -23.18 10.85
CA THR A 162 -16.96 -23.11 9.64
C THR A 162 -16.40 -21.72 9.43
N ALA A 163 -17.16 -20.68 9.80
CA ALA A 163 -16.68 -19.31 9.78
C ALA A 163 -15.54 -19.08 10.79
N VAL A 164 -15.67 -19.59 12.02
CA VAL A 164 -14.62 -19.51 13.04
C VAL A 164 -13.38 -20.29 12.62
N ALA A 165 -13.54 -21.51 12.11
CA ALA A 165 -12.41 -22.32 11.61
C ALA A 165 -11.70 -21.64 10.44
N GLY A 166 -12.46 -21.05 9.51
CA GLY A 166 -11.91 -20.33 8.37
C GLY A 166 -11.15 -19.07 8.79
N ALA A 167 -11.70 -18.28 9.70
CA ALA A 167 -11.03 -17.11 10.26
C ALA A 167 -9.75 -17.47 11.02
N ALA A 168 -9.77 -18.54 11.82
CA ALA A 168 -8.60 -19.04 12.53
C ALA A 168 -7.49 -19.51 11.58
N ALA A 169 -7.84 -20.28 10.54
CA ALA A 169 -6.88 -20.72 9.53
C ALA A 169 -6.23 -19.54 8.80
N ALA A 170 -7.03 -18.54 8.40
CA ALA A 170 -6.53 -17.33 7.76
C ALA A 170 -5.61 -16.52 8.69
N ALA A 171 -5.99 -16.36 9.97
CA ALA A 171 -5.19 -15.65 10.96
C ALA A 171 -3.84 -16.35 11.23
N VAL A 172 -3.84 -17.68 11.35
CA VAL A 172 -2.61 -18.46 11.52
C VAL A 172 -1.72 -18.37 10.29
N GLY A 173 -2.29 -18.51 9.08
CA GLY A 173 -1.55 -18.35 7.83
C GLY A 173 -0.90 -16.96 7.72
N LEU A 174 -1.64 -15.90 8.05
CA LEU A 174 -1.13 -14.53 8.08
C LEU A 174 -0.02 -14.36 9.14
N GLY A 175 -0.21 -14.91 10.34
CA GLY A 175 0.79 -14.87 11.41
C GLY A 175 2.09 -15.59 11.05
N LEU A 176 2.00 -16.76 10.41
CA LEU A 176 3.18 -17.49 9.94
C LEU A 176 3.93 -16.76 8.82
N LEU A 177 3.22 -16.07 7.91
CA LEU A 177 3.86 -15.20 6.91
C LEU A 177 4.56 -14.01 7.57
N ALA A 178 3.91 -13.39 8.56
CA ALA A 178 4.47 -12.23 9.26
C ALA A 178 5.75 -12.58 10.03
N LEU A 179 5.80 -13.76 10.66
CA LEU A 179 6.96 -14.22 11.42
C LEU A 179 8.06 -14.84 10.55
N GLY A 180 7.67 -15.56 9.49
CA GLY A 180 8.57 -16.36 8.68
C GLY A 180 9.07 -15.71 7.39
N GLY A 181 8.46 -14.59 6.98
CA GLY A 181 8.71 -13.96 5.69
C GLY A 181 8.19 -14.76 4.50
N PHE A 182 8.32 -14.20 3.30
CA PHE A 182 7.91 -14.84 2.05
C PHE A 182 8.94 -15.83 1.47
N TYR A 183 10.17 -15.81 2.00
CA TYR A 183 11.30 -16.59 1.49
C TYR A 183 12.12 -17.14 2.66
N ARG A 184 12.36 -18.46 2.65
CA ARG A 184 13.29 -19.15 3.55
C ARG A 184 14.38 -19.81 2.70
N SER A 185 15.65 -19.66 3.05
CA SER A 185 16.81 -20.00 2.21
C SER A 185 17.08 -21.51 2.04
N ASP A 186 16.22 -22.36 2.61
CA ASP A 186 16.37 -23.78 2.79
C ASP A 186 15.55 -24.62 1.78
N GLY A 187 15.86 -24.49 0.48
CA GLY A 187 15.53 -25.48 -0.57
C GLY A 187 14.54 -25.05 -1.66
N LEU A 188 14.39 -25.89 -2.71
CA LEU A 188 13.57 -25.63 -3.92
C LEU A 188 12.06 -25.43 -3.68
N PHE A 189 11.57 -25.68 -2.46
CA PHE A 189 10.21 -25.39 -1.99
C PHE A 189 10.17 -24.25 -0.94
N ALA A 190 11.06 -23.26 -1.10
CA ALA A 190 11.23 -22.03 -0.29
C ALA A 190 10.02 -21.06 -0.24
N LEU A 191 8.91 -21.39 -0.89
CA LEU A 191 7.66 -20.63 -0.77
C LEU A 191 6.98 -20.98 0.54
N ALA A 192 6.30 -20.01 1.14
CA ALA A 192 5.51 -20.17 2.35
C ALA A 192 4.22 -20.99 2.08
N ILE A 193 4.36 -22.21 1.56
CA ILE A 193 3.29 -23.08 1.05
C ILE A 193 2.27 -23.39 2.15
N LEU A 194 2.75 -23.72 3.36
CA LEU A 194 1.87 -23.97 4.50
C LEU A 194 1.06 -22.70 4.88
N PRO A 195 1.68 -21.53 5.09
CA PRO A 195 0.94 -20.29 5.31
C PRO A 195 -0.05 -19.92 4.19
N LEU A 196 0.35 -20.07 2.94
CA LEU A 196 -0.49 -19.84 1.75
C LEU A 196 -1.65 -20.83 1.68
N GLY A 197 -1.41 -22.10 2.02
CA GLY A 197 -2.41 -23.15 2.10
C GLY A 197 -3.43 -22.89 3.21
N LEU A 198 -3.00 -22.39 4.37
CA LEU A 198 -3.89 -22.00 5.46
C LEU A 198 -4.76 -20.79 5.11
N LEU A 199 -4.21 -19.81 4.39
CA LEU A 199 -4.98 -18.68 3.85
C LEU A 199 -6.02 -19.15 2.83
N ALA A 200 -5.64 -20.03 1.89
CA ALA A 200 -6.54 -20.60 0.91
C ALA A 200 -7.66 -21.43 1.56
N LEU A 201 -7.32 -22.27 2.53
CA LEU A 201 -8.28 -23.04 3.33
C LEU A 201 -9.25 -22.12 4.08
N GLY A 202 -8.73 -21.06 4.71
CA GLY A 202 -9.54 -20.07 5.40
C GLY A 202 -10.57 -19.40 4.47
N ALA A 203 -10.15 -19.00 3.28
CA ALA A 203 -11.02 -18.41 2.27
C ALA A 203 -12.10 -19.38 1.75
N ILE A 204 -11.77 -20.66 1.57
CA ILE A 204 -12.73 -21.71 1.18
C ILE A 204 -13.76 -21.93 2.31
N LEU A 205 -13.32 -22.07 3.56
CA LEU A 205 -14.20 -22.29 4.71
C LEU A 205 -15.14 -21.10 5.00
N LEU A 206 -14.69 -19.88 4.67
CA LEU A 206 -15.50 -18.66 4.74
C LEU A 206 -16.47 -18.52 3.55
N GLY A 207 -16.51 -19.48 2.64
CA GLY A 207 -17.36 -19.47 1.44
C GLY A 207 -16.99 -18.39 0.43
N GLN A 208 -15.77 -17.83 0.53
CA GLN A 208 -15.28 -16.81 -0.40
C GLN A 208 -14.80 -17.43 -1.71
N ILE A 209 -14.36 -18.69 -1.66
CA ILE A 209 -13.91 -19.48 -2.80
C ILE A 209 -14.71 -20.77 -2.82
N ASP A 210 -15.51 -20.97 -3.88
CA ASP A 210 -16.18 -22.24 -4.15
C ASP A 210 -15.43 -22.95 -5.28
N PRO A 211 -14.53 -23.90 -4.96
CA PRO A 211 -13.70 -24.59 -5.96
C PRO A 211 -14.53 -25.49 -6.89
N LEU A 212 -15.78 -25.77 -6.55
CA LEU A 212 -16.66 -26.65 -7.31
C LEU A 212 -17.65 -25.88 -8.19
N ARG A 213 -17.68 -24.53 -8.10
CA ARG A 213 -18.59 -23.72 -8.90
C ARG A 213 -18.11 -23.68 -10.36
N PRO A 214 -18.88 -24.20 -11.33
CA PRO A 214 -18.48 -24.16 -12.72
C PRO A 214 -18.43 -22.71 -13.20
N VAL A 215 -17.30 -22.31 -13.81
CA VAL A 215 -17.15 -21.00 -14.45
C VAL A 215 -18.12 -20.92 -15.62
N ARG A 216 -19.25 -20.24 -15.44
CA ARG A 216 -20.16 -19.93 -16.56
C ARG A 216 -19.43 -18.98 -17.50
N ARG A 217 -19.09 -19.48 -18.69
CA ARG A 217 -18.60 -18.69 -19.83
C ARG A 217 -19.73 -17.88 -20.43
#